data_AF-A0A418KHD5-F1
#
_entry.id   AF-A0A418KHD5-F1
#
_cell.length_a   1.000
_cell.length_b   1.000
_cell.length_c   1.000
_cell.angle_alpha   90.00
_cell.angle_beta   90.00
_cell.angle_gamma   90.00
#
_symmetry.space_group_name_H-M   'P 1'
#
loop_
_entity.id
_entity.type
_entity.pdbx_description
1 polymer ?
#
loop_
_entity_poly.entity_id
_entity_poly.type
_entity_poly.pdbx_seq_one_letter_code
_entity_poly.pdbx_strand_id
1 'polypeptide(L)'
;MWLRTTLVKGCAARIDRPAGFRRPRPDASPVLSLRRSTLKYLQVRDYLRSLVVSELRPGDPVPSERMLCERFGVSRMTVRQAVDALVVEGVLERVQGRGTFVAPPKVDLQVRLASFTEEMTRRGMTAGVKVLTSGLVRAEPDIADALKVAPGHELIHLHRLRYADDEPMAVEHTWLPADRLPGFLDDGIPASVYVELDARGLIPDWGEDTIDAGEADHEEAKLLKIKPGKPVLRISRRAFTGDSAIEYSRSAFRSDRYTLWVPVARPNPPVVPRRRTSAPGAAT
;
A
#
# COMPACT_ATOMS: atom_id res chain seq x y z
N MET A 1 86.72 -0.07 34.76
CA MET A 1 87.34 -0.30 36.07
C MET A 1 86.33 -1.07 36.92
N TRP A 2 86.63 -2.36 37.18
CA TRP A 2 86.33 -3.16 38.39
C TRP A 2 85.19 -2.69 39.32
N LEU A 3 84.30 -3.49 39.91
CA LEU A 3 83.95 -4.91 39.97
C LEU A 3 82.91 -5.01 41.13
N ARG A 4 82.21 -6.15 41.23
CA ARG A 4 81.62 -6.75 42.46
C ARG A 4 80.19 -6.37 42.92
N THR A 5 79.25 -7.24 42.56
CA THR A 5 78.67 -8.30 43.44
C THR A 5 78.63 -8.03 44.94
N THR A 6 77.45 -8.07 45.59
CA THR A 6 77.13 -9.06 46.65
C THR A 6 75.62 -9.19 46.92
N LEU A 7 75.18 -10.44 47.11
CA LEU A 7 73.91 -10.93 47.63
C LEU A 7 73.51 -10.33 49.00
N VAL A 8 72.22 -10.42 49.36
CA VAL A 8 71.68 -11.36 50.39
C VAL A 8 70.27 -10.92 50.89
N LYS A 9 69.31 -11.85 50.73
CA LYS A 9 68.14 -12.23 51.57
C LYS A 9 67.24 -11.16 52.25
N GLY A 10 66.00 -11.10 51.77
CA GLY A 10 64.77 -11.53 52.47
C GLY A 10 64.41 -10.95 53.84
N CYS A 11 63.24 -10.32 53.96
CA CYS A 11 62.05 -10.84 54.66
C CYS A 11 60.91 -9.80 54.61
N ALA A 12 59.67 -10.28 54.67
CA ALA A 12 58.42 -9.59 54.35
C ALA A 12 58.01 -8.44 55.30
N ALA A 13 57.38 -7.40 54.75
CA ALA A 13 56.38 -6.60 55.45
C ALA A 13 55.46 -5.82 54.48
N ARG A 14 54.15 -6.06 54.64
CA ARG A 14 52.96 -5.25 54.29
C ARG A 14 53.12 -4.09 53.30
N ILE A 15 52.45 -4.22 52.15
CA ILE A 15 52.14 -3.10 51.25
C ILE A 15 50.82 -2.47 51.71
N ASP A 16 50.89 -1.27 52.26
CA ASP A 16 49.75 -0.35 52.36
C ASP A 16 49.29 0.06 50.95
N ARG A 17 47.98 -0.06 50.68
CA ARG A 17 47.37 0.45 49.44
C ARG A 17 47.05 1.94 49.61
N PRO A 18 47.56 2.85 48.76
CA PRO A 18 47.08 4.22 48.75
C PRO A 18 45.71 4.30 48.06
N ALA A 19 44.87 5.18 48.62
CA ALA A 19 43.51 5.47 48.23
C ALA A 19 43.43 6.11 46.83
N GLY A 20 42.43 5.70 46.04
CA GLY A 20 42.12 6.36 44.76
C GLY A 20 41.29 5.56 43.77
N PHE A 21 40.22 4.87 44.20
CA PHE A 21 39.26 4.26 43.27
C PHE A 21 37.88 4.89 43.47
N ARG A 22 37.58 5.96 42.72
CA ARG A 22 36.19 6.40 42.52
C ARG A 22 35.49 5.33 41.71
N ARG A 23 34.43 4.73 42.25
CA ARG A 23 33.54 3.86 41.47
C ARG A 23 32.97 4.68 40.29
N PRO A 24 33.01 4.19 39.03
CA PRO A 24 32.25 4.82 37.96
C PRO A 24 30.76 4.72 38.29
N ARG A 25 30.02 5.81 38.08
CA ARG A 25 28.55 5.83 38.12
C ARG A 25 28.04 4.82 37.08
N PRO A 26 26.95 4.07 37.35
CA PRO A 26 26.38 3.20 36.34
C PRO A 26 25.85 4.07 35.20
N ASP A 27 26.49 3.91 34.03
CA ASP A 27 25.99 4.29 32.72
C ASP A 27 24.54 3.81 32.60
N ALA A 28 23.61 4.75 32.49
CA ALA A 28 22.25 4.48 32.05
C ALA A 28 22.28 4.37 30.52
N SER A 29 22.31 3.13 30.03
CA SER A 29 22.49 2.83 28.61
C SER A 29 21.30 3.33 27.74
N PRO A 30 21.55 4.06 26.63
CA PRO A 30 20.52 4.63 25.74
C PRO A 30 19.62 3.60 25.04
N VAL A 31 20.04 2.33 25.03
CA VAL A 31 19.40 1.26 24.25
C VAL A 31 18.08 0.79 24.91
N LEU A 32 17.99 0.86 26.24
CA LEU A 32 16.78 0.49 26.99
C LEU A 32 15.66 1.54 26.85
N SER A 33 16.00 2.83 26.71
CA SER A 33 15.02 3.90 26.53
C SER A 33 14.37 3.86 25.14
N LEU A 34 15.13 3.51 24.10
CA LEU A 34 14.62 3.36 22.73
C LEU A 34 13.62 2.21 22.62
N ARG A 35 13.87 1.05 23.25
CA ARG A 35 12.89 -0.05 23.27
C ARG A 35 11.59 0.31 24.01
N ARG A 36 11.68 1.06 25.11
CA ARG A 36 10.51 1.51 25.86
C ARG A 36 9.68 2.55 25.08
N SER A 37 10.32 3.47 24.37
CA SER A 37 9.59 4.45 23.54
C SER A 37 8.91 3.79 22.34
N THR A 38 9.54 2.80 21.69
CA THR A 38 8.92 2.01 20.61
C THR A 38 7.67 1.27 21.10
N LEU A 39 7.72 0.66 22.30
CA LEU A 39 6.54 -0.01 22.88
C LEU A 39 5.42 0.98 23.24
N LYS A 40 5.76 2.17 23.76
CA LYS A 40 4.75 3.18 24.10
C LYS A 40 4.09 3.84 22.88
N TYR A 41 4.84 4.05 21.80
CA TYR A 41 4.28 4.45 20.50
C TYR A 41 3.23 3.43 20.01
N LEU A 42 3.57 2.14 20.05
CA LEU A 42 2.66 1.06 19.64
C LEU A 42 1.40 1.04 20.51
N GLN A 43 1.53 1.25 21.82
CA GLN A 43 0.38 1.34 22.73
C GLN A 43 -0.59 2.48 22.37
N VAL A 44 -0.08 3.67 22.03
CA VAL A 44 -0.92 4.80 21.60
C VAL A 44 -1.61 4.47 20.27
N ARG A 45 -0.86 3.90 19.32
CA ARG A 45 -1.37 3.51 18.00
C ARG A 45 -2.48 2.47 18.10
N ASP A 46 -2.23 1.39 18.84
CA ASP A 46 -3.16 0.27 18.98
C ASP A 46 -4.42 0.70 19.76
N TYR A 47 -4.27 1.58 20.76
CA TYR A 47 -5.41 2.19 21.44
C TYR A 47 -6.29 3.01 20.49
N LEU A 48 -5.70 3.92 19.72
CA LEU A 48 -6.44 4.71 18.75
C LEU A 48 -7.14 3.82 17.71
N ARG A 49 -6.46 2.77 17.24
CA ARG A 49 -7.06 1.79 16.32
C ARG A 49 -8.22 1.03 16.98
N SER A 50 -8.11 0.66 18.25
CA SER A 50 -9.20 0.00 18.98
C SER A 50 -10.43 0.90 19.08
N LEU A 51 -10.27 2.18 19.42
CA LEU A 51 -11.37 3.15 19.48
C LEU A 51 -12.09 3.30 18.13
N VAL A 52 -11.34 3.34 17.03
CA VAL A 52 -11.90 3.42 15.68
C VAL A 52 -12.75 2.17 15.35
N VAL A 53 -12.38 1.00 15.87
CA VAL A 53 -13.12 -0.25 15.62
C VAL A 53 -14.32 -0.40 16.55
N SER A 54 -14.21 0.02 17.81
CA SER A 54 -15.23 -0.26 18.83
C SER A 54 -16.21 0.88 19.08
N GLU A 55 -15.80 2.14 18.91
CA GLU A 55 -16.51 3.29 19.49
C GLU A 55 -16.72 4.47 18.54
N LEU A 56 -15.84 4.68 17.56
CA LEU A 56 -15.86 5.87 16.69
C LEU A 56 -16.27 5.53 15.26
N ARG A 57 -16.98 6.46 14.61
CA ARG A 57 -17.39 6.37 13.20
C ARG A 57 -16.56 7.30 12.33
N PRO A 58 -16.50 7.08 11.00
CA PRO A 58 -15.90 8.05 10.08
C PRO A 58 -16.42 9.46 10.31
N GLY A 59 -15.51 10.43 10.42
CA GLY A 59 -15.80 11.83 10.73
C GLY A 59 -15.85 12.19 12.22
N ASP A 60 -15.82 11.22 13.14
CA ASP A 60 -15.74 11.50 14.58
C ASP A 60 -14.35 12.01 14.99
N PRO A 61 -14.26 12.95 15.95
CA PRO A 61 -12.98 13.42 16.46
C PRO A 61 -12.32 12.36 17.34
N VAL A 62 -11.02 12.14 17.16
CA VAL A 62 -10.24 11.31 18.08
C VAL A 62 -9.76 12.10 19.30
N PRO A 63 -9.37 11.45 20.41
CA PRO A 63 -8.82 12.14 21.57
C PRO A 63 -7.63 13.04 21.19
N SER A 64 -7.60 14.24 21.75
CA SER A 64 -6.54 15.21 21.46
C SER A 64 -5.15 14.69 21.82
N GLU A 65 -4.11 15.16 21.12
CA GLU A 65 -2.73 14.76 21.40
C GLU A 65 -2.33 15.02 22.86
N ARG A 66 -2.87 16.08 23.47
CA ARG A 66 -2.66 16.39 24.90
C ARG A 66 -3.22 15.29 25.81
N MET A 67 -4.45 14.86 25.56
CA MET A 67 -5.10 13.79 26.35
C MET A 67 -4.35 12.46 26.21
N LEU A 68 -3.86 12.16 25.00
CA LEU A 68 -3.05 10.95 24.76
C LEU A 68 -1.70 11.01 25.49
N CYS A 69 -1.07 12.18 25.55
CA CYS A 69 0.17 12.36 26.32
C CYS A 69 -0.04 12.10 27.81
N GLU A 70 -1.10 12.67 28.38
CA GLU A 70 -1.47 12.52 29.79
C GLU A 70 -1.83 11.06 30.11
N ARG A 71 -2.62 10.41 29.25
CA ARG A 71 -3.09 9.04 29.46
C ARG A 71 -1.97 8.01 29.42
N PHE A 72 -1.03 8.13 28.49
CA PHE A 72 0.03 7.13 28.29
C PHE A 72 1.37 7.52 28.93
N GLY A 73 1.46 8.73 29.51
CA GLY A 73 2.68 9.25 30.09
C GLY A 73 3.83 9.27 29.08
N VAL A 74 3.57 9.84 27.90
CA VAL A 74 4.50 9.89 26.76
C VAL A 74 4.75 11.32 26.30
N SER A 75 5.85 11.53 25.57
CA SER A 75 6.11 12.82 24.94
C SER A 75 5.13 13.10 23.79
N ARG A 76 4.88 14.39 23.52
CA ARG A 76 4.09 14.83 22.36
C ARG A 76 4.61 14.26 21.03
N MET A 77 5.93 14.14 20.88
CA MET A 77 6.52 13.54 19.68
C MET A 77 6.11 12.07 19.50
N THR A 78 6.00 11.30 20.59
CA THR A 78 5.60 9.89 20.53
C THR A 78 4.13 9.75 20.12
N VAL A 79 3.25 10.59 20.66
CA VAL A 79 1.83 10.64 20.26
C VAL A 79 1.71 11.09 18.81
N ARG A 80 2.40 12.16 18.43
CA ARG A 80 2.37 12.68 17.07
C ARG A 80 2.85 11.64 16.07
N GLN A 81 3.89 10.89 16.38
CA GLN A 81 4.35 9.77 15.56
C GLN A 81 3.27 8.68 15.40
N ALA A 82 2.56 8.31 16.48
CA ALA A 82 1.47 7.33 16.44
C ALA A 82 0.30 7.82 15.58
N VAL A 83 -0.10 9.08 15.74
CA VAL A 83 -1.14 9.71 14.93
C VAL A 83 -0.69 9.83 13.47
N ASP A 84 0.55 10.25 13.21
CA ASP A 84 1.14 10.34 11.87
C ASP A 84 1.09 8.99 11.16
N ALA A 85 1.45 7.91 11.85
CA ALA A 85 1.37 6.56 11.31
C ALA A 85 -0.07 6.20 10.91
N LEU A 86 -1.04 6.45 11.77
CA LEU A 86 -2.45 6.16 11.47
C LEU A 86 -3.03 7.08 10.38
N VAL A 87 -2.51 8.30 10.25
CA VAL A 87 -2.85 9.21 9.15
C VAL A 87 -2.25 8.74 7.82
N VAL A 88 -1.01 8.25 7.84
CA VAL A 88 -0.37 7.63 6.66
C VAL A 88 -1.09 6.33 6.27
N GLU A 89 -1.48 5.52 7.26
CA GLU A 89 -2.28 4.31 7.06
C GLU A 89 -3.72 4.62 6.61
N GLY A 90 -4.14 5.89 6.58
CA GLY A 90 -5.48 6.34 6.18
C GLY A 90 -6.60 5.87 7.12
N VAL A 91 -6.26 5.55 8.37
CA VAL A 91 -7.22 5.27 9.46
C VAL A 91 -7.73 6.58 10.07
N LEU A 92 -6.88 7.60 10.10
CA LEU A 92 -7.19 8.93 10.60
C LEU A 92 -6.91 9.99 9.53
N GLU A 93 -7.56 11.14 9.65
CA GLU A 93 -7.25 12.32 8.82
C GLU A 93 -7.08 13.57 9.69
N ARG A 94 -6.20 14.48 9.26
CA ARG A 94 -6.02 15.78 9.92
C ARG A 94 -6.79 16.86 9.20
N VAL A 95 -7.63 17.55 9.96
CA VAL A 95 -8.33 18.75 9.48
C VAL A 95 -7.70 19.95 10.17
N GLN A 96 -7.06 20.81 9.36
CA GLN A 96 -6.34 21.98 9.85
C GLN A 96 -7.26 22.86 10.73
N GLY A 97 -6.79 23.22 11.92
CA GLY A 97 -7.53 24.03 12.88
C GLY A 97 -8.68 23.32 13.62
N ARG A 98 -9.03 22.08 13.23
CA ARG A 98 -10.14 21.32 13.84
C ARG A 98 -9.70 20.06 14.58
N GLY A 99 -8.53 19.51 14.27
CA GLY A 99 -7.96 18.36 14.97
C GLY A 99 -7.78 17.14 14.07
N THR A 100 -7.80 15.95 14.67
CA THR A 100 -7.67 14.67 13.97
C THR A 100 -9.00 13.94 14.07
N PHE A 101 -9.44 13.33 12.98
CA PHE A 101 -10.73 12.67 12.84
C PHE A 101 -10.54 11.26 12.29
N VAL A 102 -11.52 10.38 12.50
CA VAL A 102 -11.54 9.06 11.88
C VAL A 102 -11.74 9.23 10.38
N ALA A 103 -10.81 8.69 9.59
CA ALA A 103 -10.93 8.72 8.14
C ALA A 103 -12.01 7.74 7.68
N PRO A 104 -12.67 8.00 6.54
CA PRO A 104 -13.53 7.02 5.89
C PRO A 104 -12.75 5.72 5.59
N PRO A 105 -13.40 4.54 5.69
CA PRO A 105 -12.74 3.27 5.44
C PRO A 105 -12.13 3.25 4.03
N LYS A 106 -10.96 2.65 3.92
CA LYS A 106 -10.33 2.43 2.61
C LYS A 106 -11.13 1.43 1.79
N VAL A 107 -11.07 1.63 0.49
CA VAL A 107 -11.82 0.89 -0.51
C VAL A 107 -10.98 -0.35 -0.89
N ASP A 108 -11.38 -1.50 -0.34
CA ASP A 108 -11.07 -2.94 -0.59
C ASP A 108 -10.76 -3.50 -2.00
N LEU A 109 -9.79 -3.01 -2.77
CA LEU A 109 -9.13 -3.65 -3.93
C LEU A 109 -9.14 -5.17 -4.11
N GLN A 110 -10.23 -5.87 -4.50
CA GLN A 110 -10.07 -7.27 -4.93
C GLN A 110 -9.50 -7.32 -6.35
N VAL A 111 -8.36 -8.01 -6.55
CA VAL A 111 -7.84 -8.30 -7.89
C VAL A 111 -8.83 -9.22 -8.60
N ARG A 112 -9.72 -8.63 -9.39
CA ARG A 112 -10.71 -9.28 -10.22
C ARG A 112 -10.74 -8.57 -11.57
N LEU A 113 -11.05 -9.34 -12.61
CA LEU A 113 -11.39 -8.81 -13.91
C LEU A 113 -12.84 -8.30 -13.87
N ALA A 114 -13.04 -7.21 -13.13
CA ALA A 114 -14.31 -6.52 -12.97
C ALA A 114 -14.12 -5.06 -13.34
N SER A 115 -15.20 -4.43 -13.80
CA SER A 115 -15.22 -2.98 -14.02
C SER A 115 -15.16 -2.23 -12.70
N PHE A 116 -14.64 -1.00 -12.72
CA PHE A 116 -14.63 -0.13 -11.54
C PHE A 116 -16.05 0.04 -10.94
N THR A 117 -17.07 0.14 -11.78
CA THR A 117 -18.46 0.30 -11.36
C THR A 117 -18.94 -0.91 -10.56
N GLU A 118 -18.74 -2.12 -11.07
CA GLU A 118 -19.11 -3.37 -10.37
C GLU A 118 -18.39 -3.47 -9.03
N GLU A 119 -17.12 -3.07 -8.99
CA GLU A 119 -16.31 -3.16 -7.79
C GLU A 119 -16.79 -2.22 -6.68
N MET A 120 -17.24 -1.00 -7.01
CA MET A 120 -17.83 -0.09 -6.02
C MET A 120 -19.22 -0.57 -5.58
N THR A 121 -20.08 -1.01 -6.51
CA THR A 121 -21.42 -1.51 -6.19
C THR A 121 -21.35 -2.68 -5.22
N ARG A 122 -20.40 -3.60 -5.43
CA ARG A 122 -20.16 -4.74 -4.54
C ARG A 122 -19.80 -4.34 -3.11
N ARG A 123 -19.21 -3.16 -2.94
CA ARG A 123 -18.80 -2.60 -1.65
C ARG A 123 -19.90 -1.72 -1.03
N GLY A 124 -21.08 -1.65 -1.64
CA GLY A 124 -22.18 -0.81 -1.19
C GLY A 124 -21.95 0.69 -1.45
N MET A 125 -21.03 1.02 -2.36
CA MET A 125 -20.68 2.40 -2.73
C MET A 125 -21.30 2.77 -4.07
N THR A 126 -21.53 4.06 -4.27
CA THR A 126 -22.00 4.60 -5.55
C THR A 126 -20.81 4.95 -6.43
N ALA A 127 -20.60 4.20 -7.51
CA ALA A 127 -19.61 4.55 -8.52
C ALA A 127 -20.06 5.76 -9.33
N GLY A 128 -19.17 6.73 -9.47
CA GLY A 128 -19.33 7.85 -10.39
C GLY A 128 -18.20 7.91 -11.41
N VAL A 129 -18.46 8.55 -12.55
CA VAL A 129 -17.45 8.80 -13.58
C VAL A 129 -17.61 10.19 -14.15
N LYS A 130 -16.49 10.88 -14.35
CA LYS A 130 -16.40 12.09 -15.15
C LYS A 130 -15.40 11.84 -16.27
N VAL A 131 -15.85 11.89 -17.51
CA VAL A 131 -14.96 11.81 -18.66
C VAL A 131 -14.25 13.16 -18.82
N LEU A 132 -12.92 13.12 -18.86
CA LEU A 132 -12.06 14.30 -19.00
C LEU A 132 -11.75 14.52 -20.48
N THR A 133 -11.30 13.48 -21.18
CA THR A 133 -11.10 13.47 -22.62
C THR A 133 -11.42 12.09 -23.20
N SER A 134 -11.83 12.05 -24.45
CA SER A 134 -12.00 10.81 -25.22
C SER A 134 -11.80 11.07 -26.70
N GLY A 135 -11.28 10.10 -27.43
CA GLY A 135 -11.16 10.20 -28.88
C GLY A 135 -10.26 9.14 -29.50
N LEU A 136 -10.06 9.24 -30.81
CA LEU A 136 -9.11 8.41 -31.54
C LEU A 136 -7.69 8.98 -31.41
N VAL A 137 -6.73 8.12 -31.12
CA VAL A 137 -5.30 8.46 -31.00
C VAL A 137 -4.46 7.43 -31.74
N ARG A 138 -3.20 7.78 -31.98
CA ARG A 138 -2.21 6.88 -32.57
C ARG A 138 -1.40 6.21 -31.45
N ALA A 139 -1.21 4.90 -31.55
CA ALA A 139 -0.51 4.12 -30.53
C ALA A 139 0.95 4.58 -30.39
N GLU A 140 1.30 5.11 -29.23
CA GLU A 140 2.69 5.31 -28.82
C GLU A 140 3.40 3.96 -28.64
N PRO A 141 4.74 3.87 -28.76
CA PRO A 141 5.45 2.60 -28.79
C PRO A 141 5.19 1.68 -27.59
N ASP A 142 5.07 2.24 -26.39
CA ASP A 142 4.81 1.50 -25.15
C ASP A 142 3.36 0.97 -25.09
N ILE A 143 2.39 1.78 -25.53
CA ILE A 143 0.97 1.38 -25.64
C ILE A 143 0.79 0.31 -26.71
N ALA A 144 1.47 0.48 -27.86
CA ALA A 144 1.43 -0.47 -28.96
C ALA A 144 1.97 -1.84 -28.54
N ASP A 145 3.09 -1.89 -27.81
CA ASP A 145 3.63 -3.15 -27.28
C ASP A 145 2.70 -3.80 -26.25
N ALA A 146 2.10 -3.01 -25.35
CA ALA A 146 1.16 -3.53 -24.35
C ALA A 146 -0.08 -4.18 -25.01
N LEU A 147 -0.62 -3.54 -26.05
CA LEU A 147 -1.76 -4.03 -26.83
C LEU A 147 -1.39 -5.03 -27.94
N LYS A 148 -0.09 -5.27 -28.17
CA LYS A 148 0.40 -6.13 -29.27
C LYS A 148 -0.12 -5.71 -30.65
N VAL A 149 -0.16 -4.40 -30.88
CA VAL A 149 -0.49 -3.77 -32.17
C VAL A 149 0.73 -3.08 -32.77
N ALA A 150 0.65 -2.67 -34.03
CA ALA A 150 1.72 -1.92 -34.66
C ALA A 150 1.84 -0.50 -34.04
N PRO A 151 3.04 0.08 -33.94
CA PRO A 151 3.20 1.50 -33.63
C PRO A 151 2.38 2.37 -34.59
N GLY A 152 1.67 3.38 -34.06
CA GLY A 152 0.78 4.22 -34.85
C GLY A 152 -0.56 3.57 -35.24
N HIS A 153 -0.86 2.36 -34.77
CA HIS A 153 -2.21 1.77 -34.85
C HIS A 153 -3.23 2.70 -34.20
N GLU A 154 -4.44 2.74 -34.76
CA GLU A 154 -5.49 3.62 -34.26
C GLU A 154 -6.16 3.02 -33.03
N LEU A 155 -6.22 3.80 -31.95
CA LEU A 155 -6.76 3.41 -30.66
C LEU A 155 -7.86 4.38 -30.25
N ILE A 156 -8.87 3.87 -29.56
CA ILE A 156 -9.77 4.68 -28.75
C ILE A 156 -9.06 4.94 -27.43
N HIS A 157 -8.93 6.20 -27.04
CA HIS A 157 -8.42 6.62 -25.74
C HIS A 157 -9.54 7.24 -24.91
N LEU A 158 -9.65 6.80 -23.66
CA LEU A 158 -10.54 7.37 -22.65
C LEU A 158 -9.70 7.84 -21.47
N HIS A 159 -9.90 9.08 -21.04
CA HIS A 159 -9.32 9.65 -19.83
C HIS A 159 -10.44 10.04 -18.87
N ARG A 160 -10.47 9.42 -17.68
CA ARG A 160 -11.62 9.49 -16.78
C ARG A 160 -11.18 9.74 -15.35
N LEU A 161 -11.98 10.52 -14.63
CA LEU A 161 -11.94 10.63 -13.18
C LEU A 161 -13.04 9.75 -12.60
N ARG A 162 -12.64 8.80 -11.74
CA ARG A 162 -13.53 7.86 -11.07
C ARG A 162 -13.86 8.33 -9.66
N TYR A 163 -15.10 8.11 -9.25
CA TYR A 163 -15.63 8.52 -7.96
C TYR A 163 -16.19 7.32 -7.19
N ALA A 164 -16.07 7.39 -5.87
CA ALA A 164 -16.85 6.56 -4.95
C ALA A 164 -17.52 7.52 -3.95
N ASP A 165 -18.85 7.45 -3.83
CA ASP A 165 -19.65 8.31 -2.95
C ASP A 165 -19.31 9.81 -3.12
N ASP A 166 -19.30 10.27 -4.37
CA ASP A 166 -18.97 11.64 -4.79
C ASP A 166 -17.54 12.14 -4.48
N GLU A 167 -16.67 11.27 -3.96
CA GLU A 167 -15.26 11.56 -3.75
C GLU A 167 -14.36 11.03 -4.89
N PRO A 168 -13.41 11.84 -5.43
CA PRO A 168 -12.45 11.38 -6.42
C PRO A 168 -11.53 10.26 -5.88
N MET A 169 -11.53 9.11 -6.56
CA MET A 169 -10.77 7.93 -6.17
C MET A 169 -9.58 7.64 -7.09
N ALA A 170 -9.78 7.77 -8.40
CA ALA A 170 -8.76 7.40 -9.39
C ALA A 170 -8.82 8.26 -10.64
N VAL A 171 -7.65 8.55 -11.21
CA VAL A 171 -7.50 9.03 -12.59
C VAL A 171 -7.11 7.83 -13.43
N GLU A 172 -7.85 7.59 -14.52
CA GLU A 172 -7.72 6.41 -15.35
C GLU A 172 -7.54 6.82 -16.82
N HIS A 173 -6.55 6.23 -17.47
CA HIS A 173 -6.40 6.21 -18.91
C HIS A 173 -6.66 4.79 -19.42
N THR A 174 -7.51 4.66 -20.44
CA THR A 174 -7.84 3.38 -21.08
C THR A 174 -7.62 3.51 -22.58
N TRP A 175 -6.95 2.53 -23.17
CA TRP A 175 -6.71 2.40 -24.60
C TRP A 175 -7.33 1.09 -25.12
N LEU A 176 -8.06 1.19 -26.23
CA LEU A 176 -8.75 0.07 -26.87
C LEU A 176 -8.43 0.08 -28.38
N PRO A 177 -8.19 -1.08 -29.03
CA PRO A 177 -8.01 -1.14 -30.48
C PRO A 177 -9.26 -0.66 -31.24
N ALA A 178 -9.16 0.42 -32.02
CA ALA A 178 -10.32 1.05 -32.64
C ALA A 178 -10.96 0.17 -33.74
N ASP A 179 -10.14 -0.59 -34.46
CA ASP A 179 -10.55 -1.55 -35.50
C ASP A 179 -11.43 -2.68 -34.96
N ARG A 180 -11.33 -2.97 -33.66
CA ARG A 180 -12.15 -3.98 -32.97
C ARG A 180 -13.47 -3.43 -32.45
N LEU A 181 -13.59 -2.11 -32.38
CA LEU A 181 -14.70 -1.42 -31.74
C LEU A 181 -15.30 -0.34 -32.66
N PRO A 182 -15.81 -0.72 -33.84
CA PRO A 182 -16.45 0.23 -34.74
C PRO A 182 -17.65 0.89 -34.05
N GLY A 183 -17.76 2.21 -34.19
CA GLY A 183 -18.85 3.02 -33.63
C GLY A 183 -18.87 3.13 -32.10
N PHE A 184 -17.79 2.77 -31.41
CA PHE A 184 -17.75 2.77 -29.94
C PHE A 184 -17.99 4.14 -29.29
N LEU A 185 -17.73 5.24 -30.02
CA LEU A 185 -17.93 6.60 -29.54
C LEU A 185 -19.18 7.28 -30.12
N ASP A 186 -19.96 6.58 -30.96
CA ASP A 186 -21.05 7.18 -31.74
C ASP A 186 -22.21 7.63 -30.84
N ASP A 187 -22.58 6.79 -29.86
CA ASP A 187 -23.63 7.06 -28.88
C ASP A 187 -23.11 7.78 -27.61
N GLY A 188 -21.87 8.30 -27.68
CA GLY A 188 -21.15 8.91 -26.55
C GLY A 188 -20.26 7.94 -25.78
N ILE A 189 -19.67 8.41 -24.67
CA ILE A 189 -18.73 7.58 -23.89
C ILE A 189 -19.51 6.64 -22.97
N PRO A 190 -19.27 5.31 -23.04
CA PRO A 190 -19.97 4.37 -22.19
C PRO A 190 -19.57 4.55 -20.72
N ALA A 191 -20.56 4.40 -19.82
CA ALA A 191 -20.34 4.45 -18.39
C ALA A 191 -19.44 3.31 -17.88
N SER A 192 -19.56 2.12 -18.50
CA SER A 192 -18.71 0.96 -18.27
C SER A 192 -18.17 0.44 -19.59
N VAL A 193 -16.84 0.37 -19.71
CA VAL A 193 -16.18 -0.21 -20.89
C VAL A 193 -16.51 -1.70 -21.00
N TYR A 194 -16.61 -2.43 -19.88
CA TYR A 194 -16.75 -3.89 -19.91
C TYR A 194 -18.15 -4.31 -20.36
N VAL A 195 -19.18 -3.55 -19.98
CA VAL A 195 -20.55 -3.76 -20.49
C VAL A 195 -20.58 -3.57 -22.01
N GLU A 196 -19.89 -2.55 -22.50
CA GLU A 196 -19.83 -2.22 -23.92
C GLU A 196 -19.03 -3.25 -24.73
N LEU A 197 -17.96 -3.78 -24.15
CA LEU A 197 -17.18 -4.88 -24.71
C LEU A 197 -17.98 -6.19 -24.75
N ASP A 198 -18.70 -6.51 -23.68
CA ASP A 198 -19.53 -7.72 -23.59
C ASP A 198 -20.67 -7.69 -24.62
N ALA A 199 -21.33 -6.55 -24.79
CA ALA A 199 -22.36 -6.37 -25.82
C ALA A 199 -21.84 -6.62 -27.25
N ARG A 200 -20.52 -6.54 -27.48
CA ARG A 200 -19.85 -6.82 -28.75
C ARG A 200 -19.19 -8.21 -28.80
N GLY A 201 -19.36 -9.05 -27.78
CA GLY A 201 -18.71 -10.35 -27.68
C GLY A 201 -17.20 -10.28 -27.46
N LEU A 202 -16.72 -9.15 -26.91
CA LEU A 202 -15.31 -8.86 -26.65
C LEU A 202 -15.02 -8.70 -25.15
N ILE A 203 -15.85 -9.32 -24.30
CA ILE A 203 -15.61 -9.31 -22.86
C ILE A 203 -14.23 -9.94 -22.56
N PRO A 204 -13.40 -9.31 -21.73
CA PRO A 204 -12.15 -9.91 -21.33
C PRO A 204 -12.38 -11.21 -20.53
N ASP A 205 -11.69 -12.29 -20.88
CA ASP A 205 -11.74 -13.58 -20.16
C ASP A 205 -10.60 -13.73 -19.14
N TRP A 206 -9.48 -13.03 -19.36
CA TRP A 206 -8.39 -12.92 -18.39
C TRP A 206 -7.66 -11.57 -18.50
N GLY A 207 -6.82 -11.27 -17.51
CA GLY A 207 -6.03 -10.04 -17.50
C GLY A 207 -4.91 -10.07 -16.46
N GLU A 208 -4.01 -9.12 -16.59
CA GLU A 208 -2.84 -8.96 -15.74
C GLU A 208 -2.81 -7.52 -15.20
N ASP A 209 -2.65 -7.40 -13.88
CA ASP A 209 -2.40 -6.12 -13.22
C ASP A 209 -0.94 -6.04 -12.78
N THR A 210 -0.26 -4.97 -13.21
CA THR A 210 1.01 -4.53 -12.63
C THR A 210 0.72 -3.41 -11.64
N ILE A 211 1.25 -3.53 -10.43
CA ILE A 211 0.92 -2.65 -9.32
C ILE A 211 2.20 -2.07 -8.74
N ASP A 212 2.31 -0.75 -8.80
CA ASP A 212 3.47 0.01 -8.35
C ASP A 212 3.09 1.13 -7.38
N ALA A 213 4.02 1.49 -6.51
CA ALA A 213 3.92 2.73 -5.75
C ALA A 213 4.43 3.89 -6.63
N GLY A 214 3.71 5.01 -6.62
CA GLY A 214 4.15 6.23 -7.31
C GLY A 214 3.78 7.48 -6.54
N GLU A 215 4.16 8.63 -7.08
CA GLU A 215 3.74 9.94 -6.60
C GLU A 215 2.71 10.54 -7.57
N ALA A 216 1.72 11.25 -7.04
CA ALA A 216 0.78 12.01 -7.87
C ALA A 216 1.50 13.20 -8.53
N ASP A 217 1.37 13.30 -9.86
CA ASP A 217 1.81 14.49 -10.58
C ASP A 217 0.89 15.70 -10.29
N HIS A 218 1.18 16.84 -10.90
CA HIS A 218 0.43 18.07 -10.66
C HIS A 218 -1.04 17.99 -11.12
N GLU A 219 -1.30 17.37 -12.27
CA GLU A 219 -2.65 17.24 -12.82
C GLU A 219 -3.46 16.21 -12.05
N GLU A 220 -2.87 15.06 -11.74
CA GLU A 220 -3.48 14.02 -10.92
C GLU A 220 -3.80 14.54 -9.52
N ALA A 221 -2.88 15.27 -8.88
CA ALA A 221 -3.11 15.84 -7.57
C ALA A 221 -4.31 16.79 -7.56
N LYS A 222 -4.43 17.62 -8.61
CA LYS A 222 -5.56 18.54 -8.79
C LYS A 222 -6.88 17.78 -9.01
N LEU A 223 -6.89 16.77 -9.87
CA LEU A 223 -8.08 15.95 -10.17
C LEU A 223 -8.54 15.13 -8.95
N LEU A 224 -7.60 14.51 -8.24
CA LEU A 224 -7.84 13.68 -7.07
C LEU A 224 -8.09 14.49 -5.79
N LYS A 225 -7.91 15.82 -5.83
CA LYS A 225 -8.01 16.74 -4.69
C LYS A 225 -7.04 16.40 -3.56
N ILE A 226 -5.80 16.06 -3.91
CA ILE A 226 -4.68 15.79 -2.99
C ILE A 226 -3.53 16.77 -3.21
N LYS A 227 -2.54 16.73 -2.31
CA LYS A 227 -1.32 17.54 -2.49
C LYS A 227 -0.41 16.87 -3.54
N PRO A 228 0.27 17.65 -4.41
CA PRO A 228 1.32 17.12 -5.28
C PRO A 228 2.37 16.33 -4.50
N GLY A 229 2.90 15.26 -5.10
CA GLY A 229 3.86 14.37 -4.44
C GLY A 229 3.25 13.43 -3.39
N LYS A 230 1.93 13.43 -3.21
CA LYS A 230 1.26 12.44 -2.35
C LYS A 230 1.38 11.04 -2.98
N PRO A 231 1.57 9.99 -2.16
CA PRO A 231 1.63 8.63 -2.68
C PRO A 231 0.33 8.23 -3.37
N VAL A 232 0.46 7.56 -4.51
CA VAL A 232 -0.64 6.92 -5.25
C VAL A 232 -0.27 5.47 -5.54
N LEU A 233 -1.30 4.64 -5.67
CA LEU A 233 -1.14 3.29 -6.17
C LEU A 233 -1.33 3.33 -7.69
N ARG A 234 -0.28 3.01 -8.43
CA ARG A 234 -0.29 2.90 -9.88
C ARG A 234 -0.70 1.49 -10.25
N ILE A 235 -1.77 1.34 -11.03
CA ILE A 235 -2.22 0.05 -11.54
C ILE A 235 -2.24 0.14 -13.05
N SER A 236 -1.46 -0.71 -13.70
CA SER A 236 -1.52 -0.90 -15.15
C SER A 236 -2.15 -2.25 -15.45
N ARG A 237 -3.23 -2.27 -16.22
CA ARG A 237 -3.97 -3.49 -16.56
C ARG A 237 -3.84 -3.77 -18.04
N ARG A 238 -3.57 -5.04 -18.38
CA ARG A 238 -3.80 -5.60 -19.71
C ARG A 238 -4.93 -6.59 -19.62
N ALA A 239 -5.98 -6.41 -20.41
CA ALA A 239 -7.12 -7.32 -20.45
C ALA A 239 -7.22 -7.96 -21.84
N PHE A 240 -7.54 -9.24 -21.86
CA PHE A 240 -7.50 -10.07 -23.05
C PHE A 240 -8.84 -10.75 -23.26
N THR A 241 -9.19 -10.94 -24.53
CA THR A 241 -10.23 -11.86 -24.98
C THR A 241 -9.56 -12.94 -25.81
N GLY A 242 -9.43 -14.15 -25.25
CA GLY A 242 -8.55 -15.18 -25.79
C GLY A 242 -7.10 -14.72 -25.79
N ASP A 243 -6.45 -14.76 -26.97
CA ASP A 243 -5.05 -14.32 -27.13
C ASP A 243 -4.91 -12.83 -27.49
N SER A 244 -6.03 -12.11 -27.68
CA SER A 244 -6.03 -10.72 -28.14
C SER A 244 -6.11 -9.75 -26.97
N ALA A 245 -5.14 -8.84 -26.84
CA ALA A 245 -5.22 -7.74 -25.89
C ALA A 245 -6.27 -6.72 -26.37
N ILE A 246 -7.39 -6.64 -25.67
CA ILE A 246 -8.53 -5.79 -26.05
C ILE A 246 -8.55 -4.48 -25.26
N GLU A 247 -7.84 -4.43 -24.13
CA GLU A 247 -7.72 -3.26 -23.29
C GLU A 247 -6.31 -3.16 -22.71
N TYR A 248 -5.80 -1.93 -22.70
CA TYR A 248 -4.72 -1.54 -21.81
C TYR A 248 -5.16 -0.32 -21.02
N SER A 249 -4.94 -0.31 -19.71
CA SER A 249 -5.24 0.85 -18.87
C SER A 249 -4.13 1.16 -17.88
N ARG A 250 -4.03 2.44 -17.53
CA ARG A 250 -3.13 2.99 -16.52
C ARG A 250 -3.94 3.85 -15.58
N SER A 251 -3.87 3.54 -14.30
CA SER A 251 -4.67 4.21 -13.27
C SER A 251 -3.80 4.65 -12.11
N ALA A 252 -4.07 5.86 -11.61
CA ALA A 252 -3.52 6.38 -10.36
C ALA A 252 -4.63 6.45 -9.31
N PHE A 253 -4.54 5.59 -8.30
CA PHE A 253 -5.48 5.53 -7.18
C PHE A 253 -4.94 6.29 -5.96
N ARG A 254 -5.81 7.01 -5.27
CA ARG A 254 -5.49 7.69 -4.01
C ARG A 254 -5.15 6.68 -2.91
N SER A 255 -3.91 6.68 -2.42
CA SER A 255 -3.44 5.74 -1.39
C SER A 255 -4.09 5.90 -0.01
N ASP A 256 -4.65 7.08 0.27
CA ASP A 256 -5.32 7.40 1.52
C ASP A 256 -6.75 6.85 1.60
N ARG A 257 -7.37 6.55 0.46
CA ARG A 257 -8.72 5.98 0.37
C ARG A 257 -8.78 4.63 -0.32
N TYR A 258 -7.69 4.15 -0.88
CA TYR A 258 -7.65 2.89 -1.62
C TYR A 258 -6.67 1.90 -1.00
N THR A 259 -7.11 0.67 -0.82
CA THR A 259 -6.27 -0.46 -0.36
C THR A 259 -6.38 -1.57 -1.38
N LEU A 260 -5.26 -2.19 -1.76
CA LEU A 260 -5.28 -3.44 -2.49
C LEU A 260 -5.42 -4.62 -1.51
N TRP A 261 -6.42 -5.47 -1.70
CA TRP A 261 -6.63 -6.70 -0.94
C TRP A 261 -6.48 -7.91 -1.86
N VAL A 262 -5.43 -8.69 -1.64
CA VAL A 262 -5.15 -9.91 -2.40
C VAL A 262 -5.28 -11.11 -1.48
N PRO A 263 -6.27 -11.99 -1.67
CA PRO A 263 -6.34 -13.23 -0.90
C PRO A 263 -5.20 -14.15 -1.35
N VAL A 264 -4.35 -14.52 -0.41
CA VAL A 264 -3.25 -15.47 -0.64
C VAL A 264 -3.57 -16.79 0.02
N ALA A 265 -3.38 -17.89 -0.72
CA ALA A 265 -3.50 -19.24 -0.21
C ALA A 265 -2.16 -19.97 -0.36
N ARG A 266 -1.88 -20.93 0.52
CA ARG A 266 -0.73 -21.82 0.35
C ARG A 266 -0.91 -22.61 -0.96
N PRO A 267 0.14 -22.84 -1.77
CA PRO A 267 0.05 -23.79 -2.87
C PRO A 267 -0.49 -25.11 -2.31
N ASN A 268 -1.59 -25.64 -2.87
CA ASN A 268 -2.07 -26.96 -2.46
C ASN A 268 -0.89 -27.93 -2.58
N PRO A 269 -0.56 -28.71 -1.54
CA PRO A 269 0.43 -29.76 -1.71
C PRO A 269 -0.05 -30.64 -2.88
N PRO A 270 0.80 -30.93 -3.87
CA PRO A 270 0.40 -31.83 -4.94
C PRO A 270 -0.10 -33.11 -4.30
N VAL A 271 -1.28 -33.57 -4.74
CA VAL A 271 -1.78 -34.91 -4.42
C VAL A 271 -0.84 -35.87 -5.14
N VAL A 272 0.32 -36.15 -4.53
CA VAL A 272 1.20 -37.21 -4.98
C VAL A 272 0.45 -38.51 -4.66
N PRO A 273 0.10 -39.35 -5.65
CA PRO A 273 -0.41 -40.67 -5.34
C PRO A 273 0.65 -41.37 -4.49
N ARG A 274 0.30 -41.75 -3.25
CA ARG A 274 1.17 -42.63 -2.46
C ARG A 274 1.46 -43.84 -3.35
N ARG A 275 2.71 -44.00 -3.81
CA ARG A 275 3.14 -45.25 -4.42
C ARG A 275 2.77 -46.34 -3.42
N ARG A 276 1.88 -47.25 -3.80
CA ARG A 276 1.68 -48.51 -3.09
C ARG A 276 3.07 -49.12 -2.95
N THR A 277 3.59 -49.15 -1.72
CA THR A 277 4.71 -50.03 -1.40
C THR A 277 4.21 -51.43 -1.70
N SER A 278 4.71 -52.01 -2.80
CA SER A 278 4.59 -53.44 -3.05
C SER A 278 5.18 -54.13 -1.82
N ALA A 279 4.36 -54.96 -1.16
CA ALA A 279 4.82 -55.83 -0.10
C ALA A 279 6.02 -56.66 -0.62
N PRO A 280 7.07 -56.89 0.19
CA PRO A 280 8.08 -57.86 -0.16
C PRO A 280 7.39 -59.22 -0.30
N GLY A 281 7.68 -59.88 -1.42
CA GLY A 281 7.10 -61.18 -1.75
C GLY A 281 7.27 -62.18 -0.62
N ALA A 282 6.24 -63.01 -0.46
CA ALA A 282 6.32 -64.26 0.25
C ALA A 282 7.47 -65.08 -0.36
N ALA A 283 8.44 -65.44 0.47
CA ALA A 283 9.36 -66.52 0.20
C ALA A 283 8.93 -67.72 1.05
N THR A 284 8.74 -68.83 0.36
CA THR A 284 8.45 -70.22 0.81
C THR A 284 6.98 -70.56 1.02
#